data_AF-A0A1M6RUZ7-F1
#
_entry.id   AF-A0A1M6RUZ7-F1
#
_cell.length_a   1.000
_cell.length_b   1.000
_cell.length_c   1.000
_cell.angle_alpha   90.00
_cell.angle_beta   90.00
_cell.angle_gamma   90.00
#
_symmetry.space_group_name_H-M   'P 1'
#
loop_
_entity.id
_entity.type
_entity.pdbx_description
1 polymer ?
#
loop_
_entity_poly.entity_id
_entity_poly.type
_entity_poly.pdbx_seq_one_letter_code
_entity_poly.pdbx_strand_id
1 'polypeptide(L)'
;MFFDRTEFTKTVKDEEHAAYLMKNGVKFDYGSLVDERDGEIYSTVKIGNQIWMAENLRYVSKGGAADDDVGSYAYGEVEKNVGKFGRLYTWAAAMNLSPRYNEDELGAEGESLITSGRFRGIAPEGWHIPSEEEWHELCEFCRSLQDGLPGTMLKSSEYWEECYGSVVGKDSVGFASIPSGGRYSMGYFYDLNKSAYYWTSTSMGNEYARYRSISFRGGKIGADYTYKTDAFAIRCVKDC
;
A
#
# COMPACT_ATOMS: atom_id res chain seq x y z
N MET A 1 16.05 26.69 -0.84
CA MET A 1 15.11 26.72 0.31
C MET A 1 15.54 25.57 1.20
N PHE A 2 16.17 25.86 2.33
CA PHE A 2 16.65 24.82 3.24
C PHE A 2 15.45 24.29 4.02
N PHE A 3 15.15 23.00 3.84
CA PHE A 3 14.09 22.31 4.57
C PHE A 3 14.45 22.23 6.06
N ASP A 4 13.55 22.71 6.91
CA ASP A 4 13.71 22.65 8.36
C ASP A 4 13.40 21.23 8.86
N ARG A 5 14.42 20.55 9.38
CA ARG A 5 14.31 19.20 9.95
C ARG A 5 13.42 19.15 11.21
N THR A 6 13.05 20.29 11.78
CA THR A 6 12.24 20.36 13.00
C THR A 6 10.73 20.36 12.76
N GLU A 7 10.25 20.57 11.52
CA GLU A 7 8.82 20.32 11.22
C GLU A 7 8.53 18.82 11.05
N PHE A 8 9.52 18.03 10.61
CA PHE A 8 9.42 16.58 10.48
C PHE A 8 9.28 15.87 11.85
N THR A 9 9.64 16.54 12.96
CA THR A 9 9.58 15.95 14.30
C THR A 9 8.27 16.18 15.04
N LYS A 10 7.29 16.91 14.47
CA LYS A 10 6.03 17.23 15.17
C LYS A 10 4.83 16.33 14.86
N THR A 11 4.94 15.38 13.93
CA THR A 11 3.78 14.54 13.54
C THR A 11 4.14 13.13 13.07
N VAL A 12 5.40 12.73 13.19
CA VAL A 12 5.77 11.33 12.97
C VAL A 12 5.48 10.59 14.27
N LYS A 13 4.37 9.85 14.31
CA LYS A 13 4.16 8.84 15.35
C LYS A 13 5.44 8.00 15.42
N ASP A 14 5.99 7.85 16.63
CA ASP A 14 7.21 7.09 16.96
C ASP A 14 7.09 5.62 16.52
N GLU A 15 7.28 5.37 15.23
CA GLU A 15 6.96 4.11 14.60
C GLU A 15 8.14 3.67 13.74
N GLU A 16 8.54 2.42 13.92
CA GLU A 16 9.79 1.86 13.38
C GLU A 16 9.99 2.18 11.89
N HIS A 17 8.92 2.14 11.10
CA HIS A 17 9.00 2.40 9.66
C HIS A 17 9.31 3.87 9.34
N ALA A 18 8.76 4.84 10.07
CA ALA A 18 9.08 6.24 9.84
C ALA A 18 10.55 6.55 10.18
N ALA A 19 11.12 5.89 11.19
CA ALA A 19 12.55 5.96 11.47
C ALA A 19 13.40 5.41 10.30
N TYR A 20 12.96 4.34 9.65
CA TYR A 20 13.60 3.82 8.43
C TYR A 20 13.54 4.82 7.26
N LEU A 21 12.41 5.48 7.06
CA LEU A 21 12.27 6.51 6.01
C LEU A 21 13.17 7.72 6.30
N MET A 22 13.21 8.21 7.54
CA MET A 22 14.13 9.28 7.95
C MET A 22 15.59 8.93 7.72
N LYS A 23 16.01 7.70 8.09
CA LYS A 23 17.36 7.19 7.83
C LYS A 23 17.69 7.17 6.34
N ASN A 24 16.72 6.84 5.49
CA ASN A 24 16.88 6.81 4.04
C ASN A 24 16.64 8.16 3.35
N GLY A 25 16.21 9.20 4.07
CA GLY A 25 16.01 10.56 3.53
C GLY A 25 17.30 11.26 3.08
N VAL A 26 18.47 10.68 3.35
CA VAL A 26 19.74 11.11 2.75
C VAL A 26 19.95 10.56 1.33
N LYS A 27 19.29 9.45 1.01
CA LYS A 27 19.37 8.75 -0.29
C LYS A 27 18.21 9.14 -1.21
N PHE A 28 17.03 9.37 -0.63
CA PHE A 28 15.80 9.69 -1.35
C PHE A 28 15.23 11.02 -0.90
N ASP A 29 14.72 11.80 -1.85
CA ASP A 29 14.00 13.05 -1.58
C ASP A 29 12.53 12.71 -1.26
N TYR A 30 12.27 12.41 0.02
CA TYR A 30 10.92 12.14 0.48
C TYR A 30 10.12 13.44 0.62
N GLY A 31 8.98 13.51 -0.07
CA GLY A 31 7.95 14.51 0.17
C GLY A 31 6.99 14.10 1.27
N SER A 32 5.96 14.91 1.51
CA SER A 32 4.89 14.60 2.46
C SER A 32 3.50 14.79 1.83
N LEU A 33 2.54 14.02 2.35
CA LEU A 33 1.11 14.10 2.08
C LEU A 33 0.41 14.24 3.43
N VAL A 34 -0.38 15.30 3.59
CA VAL A 34 -1.30 15.45 4.72
C VAL A 34 -2.68 15.00 4.26
N ASP A 35 -3.26 14.02 4.95
CA ASP A 35 -4.64 13.60 4.75
C ASP A 35 -5.57 14.50 5.58
N GLU A 36 -6.19 15.47 4.93
CA GLU A 36 -7.09 16.45 5.58
C GLU A 36 -8.30 15.80 6.29
N ARG A 37 -8.60 14.52 6.00
CA ARG A 37 -9.75 13.82 6.58
C ARG A 37 -9.51 13.40 8.02
N ASP A 38 -8.28 13.07 8.39
CA ASP A 38 -7.91 12.57 9.71
C ASP A 38 -6.64 13.21 10.31
N GLY A 39 -5.94 14.05 9.54
CA GLY A 39 -4.70 14.72 9.93
C GLY A 39 -3.46 13.82 9.86
N GLU A 40 -3.58 12.60 9.35
CA GLU A 40 -2.42 11.72 9.18
C GLU A 40 -1.46 12.27 8.13
N ILE A 41 -0.17 12.16 8.42
CA ILE A 41 0.89 12.56 7.50
C ILE A 41 1.60 11.31 6.99
N TYR A 42 1.80 11.25 5.68
CA TYR A 42 2.47 10.16 5.00
C TYR A 42 3.65 10.67 4.19
N SER A 43 4.75 9.95 4.23
CA SER A 43 5.90 10.18 3.37
C SER A 43 5.58 9.74 1.94
N THR A 44 6.14 10.47 0.97
CA THR A 44 5.93 10.20 -0.47
C THR A 44 7.25 10.22 -1.21
N VAL A 45 7.37 9.52 -2.33
CA VAL A 45 8.59 9.49 -3.13
C VAL A 45 8.26 9.52 -4.61
N LYS A 46 9.08 10.25 -5.39
CA LYS A 46 8.99 10.23 -6.85
C LYS A 46 9.79 9.06 -7.40
N ILE A 47 9.13 8.18 -8.16
CA ILE A 47 9.73 7.01 -8.81
C ILE A 47 9.38 7.06 -10.29
N GLY A 48 10.38 7.29 -11.15
CA GLY A 48 10.15 7.58 -12.56
C GLY A 48 9.24 8.82 -12.71
N ASN A 49 8.10 8.64 -13.38
CA ASN A 49 7.10 9.69 -13.58
C ASN A 49 6.01 9.72 -12.50
N GLN A 50 5.97 8.72 -11.62
CA GLN A 50 4.92 8.56 -10.63
C GLN A 50 5.37 9.07 -9.27
N ILE A 51 4.42 9.52 -8.46
CA ILE A 51 4.67 9.84 -7.05
C ILE A 51 3.84 8.87 -6.21
N TRP A 52 4.53 8.05 -5.42
CA TRP A 52 3.94 7.01 -4.59
C TRP A 52 3.99 7.41 -3.12
N MET A 53 3.00 6.98 -2.34
CA MET A 53 3.19 6.90 -0.89
C MET A 53 4.33 5.92 -0.58
N ALA A 54 5.19 6.28 0.38
CA ALA A 54 6.21 5.41 0.93
C ALA A 54 5.68 4.58 2.12
N GLU A 55 4.54 4.96 2.67
CA GLU A 55 3.85 4.31 3.78
C GLU A 55 2.51 3.71 3.32
N ASN A 56 2.03 2.69 4.05
CA ASN A 56 0.70 2.13 3.82
C ASN A 56 -0.37 3.05 4.44
N LEU A 57 -1.54 3.16 3.80
CA LEU A 57 -2.63 4.01 4.26
C LEU A 57 -3.17 3.56 5.64
N ARG A 58 -3.43 4.53 6.53
CA ARG A 58 -3.94 4.31 7.90
C ARG A 58 -5.36 4.85 8.14
N TYR A 59 -6.01 5.32 7.08
CA TYR A 59 -7.32 5.98 7.14
C TYR A 59 -8.44 5.07 7.67
N VAL A 60 -9.30 5.59 8.54
CA VAL A 60 -10.54 4.95 8.98
C VAL A 60 -11.72 5.86 8.64
N SER A 61 -12.69 5.33 7.91
CA SER A 61 -13.94 6.02 7.62
C SER A 61 -14.99 5.65 8.66
N LYS A 62 -15.06 6.40 9.77
CA LYS A 62 -16.02 6.12 10.86
C LYS A 62 -17.46 6.15 10.35
N GLY A 63 -18.17 5.02 10.44
CA GLY A 63 -19.50 4.79 9.87
C GLY A 63 -19.55 4.63 8.35
N GLY A 64 -18.39 4.50 7.69
CA GLY A 64 -18.24 4.39 6.25
C GLY A 64 -17.76 3.01 5.78
N ALA A 65 -17.33 2.93 4.51
CA ALA A 65 -16.94 1.67 3.87
C ALA A 65 -15.64 1.06 4.42
N ALA A 66 -14.80 1.86 5.09
CA ALA A 66 -13.52 1.47 5.67
C ALA A 66 -13.50 1.78 7.17
N ASP A 67 -14.55 1.37 7.88
CA ASP A 67 -14.62 1.48 9.34
C ASP A 67 -13.77 0.39 9.99
N ASP A 68 -13.35 0.61 11.25
CA ASP A 68 -12.48 -0.33 12.00
C ASP A 68 -13.13 -1.71 12.25
N ASP A 69 -14.45 -1.76 12.27
CA ASP A 69 -15.24 -3.00 12.33
C ASP A 69 -15.84 -3.43 10.98
N VAL A 70 -15.72 -2.58 9.95
CA VAL A 70 -16.35 -2.79 8.64
C VAL A 70 -15.33 -2.49 7.55
N GLY A 71 -14.48 -3.48 7.29
CA GLY A 71 -13.64 -3.51 6.10
C GLY A 71 -12.27 -2.85 6.23
N SER A 72 -11.89 -2.30 7.39
CA SER A 72 -10.53 -1.83 7.69
C SER A 72 -10.00 -2.47 8.99
N TYR A 73 -8.86 -3.16 8.94
CA TYR A 73 -8.35 -3.95 10.06
C TYR A 73 -6.91 -3.60 10.42
N ALA A 74 -6.61 -3.56 11.72
CA ALA A 74 -5.25 -3.62 12.22
C ALA A 74 -4.72 -5.06 12.13
N TYR A 75 -3.45 -5.27 11.77
CA TYR A 75 -2.91 -6.62 11.71
C TYR A 75 -3.01 -7.30 13.09
N GLY A 76 -3.61 -8.48 13.15
CA GLY A 76 -3.79 -9.26 14.37
C GLY A 76 -4.79 -8.66 15.36
N GLU A 77 -5.62 -7.71 14.93
CA GLU A 77 -6.52 -6.92 15.80
C GLU A 77 -5.74 -6.16 16.89
N VAL A 78 -4.52 -5.72 16.57
CA VAL A 78 -3.67 -4.94 17.49
C VAL A 78 -3.44 -3.56 16.90
N GLU A 79 -4.16 -2.54 17.38
CA GLU A 79 -4.06 -1.15 16.87
C GLU A 79 -2.64 -0.58 16.88
N LYS A 80 -1.78 -1.02 17.81
CA LYS A 80 -0.36 -0.62 17.83
C LYS A 80 0.39 -0.99 16.54
N ASN A 81 -0.08 -2.00 15.80
CA ASN A 81 0.51 -2.42 14.53
C ASN A 81 0.22 -1.45 13.38
N VAL A 82 -0.85 -0.66 13.46
CA VAL A 82 -1.32 0.23 12.38
C VAL A 82 -0.27 1.26 12.02
N GLY A 83 0.43 1.75 13.03
CA GLY A 83 1.48 2.70 12.85
C GLY A 83 2.58 2.25 11.89
N LYS A 84 3.16 1.08 12.24
CA LYS A 84 4.19 0.47 11.42
C LYS A 84 3.65 -0.04 10.09
N PHE A 85 2.56 -0.81 10.10
CA PHE A 85 2.13 -1.62 8.95
C PHE A 85 1.04 -1.00 8.08
N GLY A 86 0.44 0.11 8.50
CA GLY A 86 -0.81 0.59 7.93
C GLY A 86 -2.01 -0.25 8.38
N ARG A 87 -3.17 0.02 7.78
CA ARG A 87 -4.35 -0.86 7.92
C ARG A 87 -4.49 -1.76 6.68
N LEU A 88 -5.20 -2.87 6.87
CA LEU A 88 -5.60 -3.80 5.82
C LEU A 88 -7.06 -3.54 5.47
N TYR A 89 -7.38 -3.39 4.19
CA TYR A 89 -8.73 -3.07 3.74
C TYR A 89 -9.31 -4.18 2.89
N THR A 90 -10.59 -4.50 3.03
CA THR A 90 -11.30 -5.24 1.97
C THR A 90 -11.31 -4.45 0.67
N TRP A 91 -11.51 -5.11 -0.46
CA TRP A 91 -11.46 -4.41 -1.74
C TRP A 91 -12.57 -3.36 -1.86
N ALA A 92 -13.82 -3.69 -1.52
CA ALA A 92 -14.90 -2.69 -1.53
C ALA A 92 -14.60 -1.52 -0.58
N ALA A 93 -14.02 -1.79 0.60
CA ALA A 93 -13.57 -0.74 1.51
C ALA A 93 -12.51 0.16 0.89
N ALA A 94 -11.47 -0.40 0.27
CA ALA A 94 -10.43 0.36 -0.43
C ALA A 94 -10.99 1.22 -1.58
N MET A 95 -12.01 0.70 -2.26
CA MET A 95 -12.70 1.41 -3.33
C MET A 95 -13.79 2.36 -2.80
N ASN A 96 -13.94 2.51 -1.48
CA ASN A 96 -14.99 3.33 -0.86
C ASN A 96 -16.40 2.98 -1.37
N LEU A 97 -16.67 1.69 -1.52
CA LEU A 97 -17.93 1.11 -1.98
C LEU A 97 -18.66 0.42 -0.83
N SER A 98 -19.97 0.22 -0.98
CA SER A 98 -20.75 -0.60 -0.05
C SER A 98 -20.14 -2.01 0.07
N PRO A 99 -20.04 -2.59 1.29
CA PRO A 99 -19.45 -3.93 1.50
C PRO A 99 -20.04 -5.04 0.65
N ARG A 100 -21.31 -4.91 0.22
CA ARG A 100 -21.96 -5.85 -0.73
C ARG A 100 -21.14 -6.10 -2.00
N TYR A 101 -20.38 -5.11 -2.47
CA TYR A 101 -19.57 -5.23 -3.70
C TYR A 101 -18.31 -6.10 -3.53
N ASN A 102 -18.10 -6.65 -2.33
CA ASN A 102 -17.17 -7.76 -2.16
C ASN A 102 -17.73 -9.09 -2.70
N GLU A 103 -19.05 -9.20 -2.85
CA GLU A 103 -19.76 -10.41 -3.31
C GLU A 103 -20.62 -10.15 -4.56
N ASP A 104 -20.91 -8.88 -4.87
CA ASP A 104 -21.70 -8.44 -6.02
C ASP A 104 -20.84 -7.83 -7.13
N GLU A 105 -21.36 -7.87 -8.36
CA GLU A 105 -20.81 -7.14 -9.49
C GLU A 105 -21.16 -5.65 -9.43
N LEU A 106 -20.25 -4.81 -9.92
CA LEU A 106 -20.46 -3.37 -10.05
C LEU A 106 -21.37 -2.99 -11.22
N GLY A 107 -21.56 -3.92 -12.17
CA GLY A 107 -22.14 -3.63 -13.48
C GLY A 107 -21.19 -2.83 -14.38
N ALA A 108 -21.52 -2.75 -15.67
CA ALA A 108 -20.63 -2.17 -16.68
C ALA A 108 -20.25 -0.70 -16.40
N GLU A 109 -21.19 0.11 -15.88
CA GLU A 109 -20.92 1.52 -15.57
C GLU A 109 -19.97 1.67 -14.37
N GLY A 110 -20.17 0.87 -13.32
CA GLY A 110 -19.29 0.89 -12.14
C GLY A 110 -17.89 0.38 -12.46
N GLU A 111 -17.78 -0.69 -13.25
CA GLU A 111 -16.49 -1.18 -13.76
C GLU A 111 -15.80 -0.14 -14.64
N SER A 112 -16.55 0.56 -15.51
CA SER A 112 -15.99 1.63 -16.34
C SER A 112 -15.47 2.81 -15.51
N LEU A 113 -16.12 3.15 -14.41
CA LEU A 113 -15.69 4.23 -13.51
C LEU A 113 -14.40 3.87 -12.78
N ILE A 114 -14.26 2.61 -12.39
CA ILE A 114 -13.08 2.12 -11.68
C ILE A 114 -11.88 1.96 -12.62
N THR A 115 -12.13 1.50 -13.85
CA THR A 115 -11.11 1.27 -14.87
C THR A 115 -10.71 2.52 -15.65
N SER A 116 -11.36 3.68 -15.41
CA SER A 116 -11.00 4.95 -16.06
C SER A 116 -9.65 5.54 -15.59
N GLY A 117 -8.87 4.78 -14.82
CA GLY A 117 -7.43 4.97 -14.61
C GLY A 117 -7.02 5.73 -13.35
N ARG A 118 -7.95 6.42 -12.67
CA ARG A 118 -7.66 7.18 -11.43
C ARG A 118 -8.82 7.17 -10.46
N PHE A 119 -9.25 5.96 -10.10
CA PHE A 119 -10.33 5.81 -9.16
C PHE A 119 -9.84 6.07 -7.73
N ARG A 120 -10.29 7.18 -7.13
CA ARG A 120 -9.81 7.65 -5.82
C ARG A 120 -9.99 6.60 -4.71
N GLY A 121 -11.16 5.96 -4.63
CA GLY A 121 -11.51 5.10 -3.50
C GLY A 121 -11.35 5.82 -2.16
N ILE A 122 -10.70 5.18 -1.19
CA ILE A 122 -10.37 5.80 0.12
C ILE A 122 -9.06 6.59 0.12
N ALA A 123 -8.41 6.81 -1.02
CA ALA A 123 -7.21 7.63 -1.08
C ALA A 123 -7.50 9.11 -0.71
N PRO A 124 -6.50 9.85 -0.21
CA PRO A 124 -6.61 11.29 0.03
C PRO A 124 -6.95 12.07 -1.25
N GLU A 125 -7.39 13.32 -1.11
CA GLU A 125 -7.68 14.18 -2.27
C GLU A 125 -6.42 14.39 -3.13
N GLY A 126 -6.55 14.27 -4.46
CA GLY A 126 -5.41 14.32 -5.39
C GLY A 126 -4.57 13.05 -5.44
N TRP A 127 -5.06 11.96 -4.87
CA TRP A 127 -4.46 10.62 -4.89
C TRP A 127 -5.51 9.57 -5.22
N HIS A 128 -5.07 8.40 -5.69
CA HIS A 128 -5.96 7.30 -6.04
C HIS A 128 -5.37 5.93 -5.73
N ILE A 129 -6.23 4.90 -5.79
CA ILE A 129 -5.84 3.50 -5.66
C ILE A 129 -5.15 3.08 -6.97
N PRO A 130 -3.91 2.56 -6.93
CA PRO A 130 -3.14 2.30 -8.14
C PRO A 130 -3.82 1.29 -9.05
N SER A 131 -3.78 1.59 -10.35
CA SER A 131 -4.13 0.67 -11.43
C SER A 131 -3.04 -0.37 -11.68
N GLU A 132 -3.37 -1.40 -12.46
CA GLU A 132 -2.40 -2.39 -12.92
C GLU A 132 -1.33 -1.77 -13.84
N GLU A 133 -1.72 -0.78 -14.63
CA GLU A 133 -0.85 -0.03 -15.53
C GLU A 133 0.18 0.78 -14.75
N GLU A 134 -0.20 1.39 -13.64
CA GLU A 134 0.73 2.15 -12.81
C GLU A 134 1.73 1.26 -12.08
N TRP A 135 1.26 0.12 -11.55
CA TRP A 135 2.16 -0.92 -11.04
C TRP A 135 3.10 -1.46 -12.11
N HIS A 136 2.63 -1.59 -13.35
CA HIS A 136 3.46 -2.00 -14.47
C HIS A 136 4.54 -0.96 -14.79
N GLU A 137 4.19 0.32 -14.89
CA GLU A 137 5.17 1.40 -15.10
C GLU A 137 6.19 1.49 -13.96
N LEU A 138 5.77 1.34 -12.70
CA LEU A 138 6.69 1.25 -11.55
C LEU A 138 7.69 0.10 -11.73
N CYS A 139 7.21 -1.08 -12.13
CA CYS A 139 8.07 -2.24 -12.36
C CYS A 139 9.05 -2.03 -13.53
N GLU A 140 8.60 -1.43 -14.62
CA GLU A 140 9.45 -1.14 -15.79
C GLU A 140 10.53 -0.12 -15.45
N PHE A 141 10.19 0.92 -14.67
CA PHE A 141 11.19 1.84 -14.16
C PHE A 141 12.23 1.12 -13.30
N CYS A 142 11.83 0.26 -12.36
CA CYS A 142 12.78 -0.55 -11.58
C CYS A 142 13.68 -1.41 -12.47
N ARG A 143 13.12 -2.06 -13.51
CA ARG A 143 13.92 -2.87 -14.45
C ARG A 143 14.94 -2.04 -15.21
N SER A 144 14.60 -0.81 -15.59
CA SER A 144 15.50 0.09 -16.33
C SER A 144 16.76 0.48 -15.53
N LEU A 145 16.69 0.48 -14.19
CA LEU A 145 17.80 0.84 -13.31
C LEU A 145 18.84 -0.29 -13.16
N GLN A 146 18.49 -1.53 -13.53
CA GLN A 146 19.37 -2.71 -13.48
C GLN A 146 20.00 -3.01 -12.10
N ASP A 147 19.40 -2.53 -11.00
CA ASP A 147 19.85 -2.80 -9.62
C ASP A 147 19.16 -4.04 -9.00
N GLY A 148 18.58 -4.90 -9.82
CA GLY A 148 17.96 -6.16 -9.41
C GLY A 148 16.55 -6.32 -9.95
N LEU A 149 15.80 -7.24 -9.35
CA LEU A 149 14.41 -7.47 -9.72
C LEU A 149 13.49 -6.45 -9.00
N PRO A 150 12.35 -6.04 -9.58
CA PRO A 150 11.49 -5.02 -8.98
C PRO A 150 11.08 -5.31 -7.53
N GLY A 151 10.74 -6.55 -7.20
CA GLY A 151 10.40 -6.93 -5.82
C GLY A 151 11.56 -6.68 -4.86
N THR A 152 12.80 -7.06 -5.19
CA THR A 152 13.98 -6.72 -4.37
C THR A 152 14.19 -5.23 -4.19
N MET A 153 13.95 -4.45 -5.24
CA MET A 153 14.20 -3.00 -5.25
C MET A 153 13.14 -2.21 -4.51
N LEU A 154 11.91 -2.72 -4.40
CA LEU A 154 10.82 -2.06 -3.69
C LEU A 154 10.75 -2.42 -2.20
N LYS A 155 11.24 -3.60 -1.79
CA LYS A 155 11.32 -4.00 -0.37
C LYS A 155 12.21 -3.04 0.42
N SER A 156 11.76 -2.67 1.61
CA SER A 156 12.64 -2.16 2.67
C SER A 156 13.80 -3.14 2.90
N SER A 157 14.96 -2.63 3.26
CA SER A 157 16.09 -3.49 3.64
C SER A 157 15.96 -4.10 5.04
N GLU A 158 14.94 -3.69 5.79
CA GLU A 158 14.66 -4.10 7.17
C GLU A 158 13.27 -4.75 7.27
N TYR A 159 12.97 -5.41 8.39
CA TYR A 159 11.66 -6.00 8.78
C TYR A 159 11.24 -7.32 8.13
N TRP A 160 11.86 -7.71 7.01
CA TRP A 160 11.56 -8.99 6.34
C TRP A 160 12.13 -10.17 7.13
N GLU A 161 11.44 -11.30 7.10
CA GLU A 161 11.90 -12.54 7.72
C GLU A 161 13.24 -12.98 7.12
N GLU A 162 14.20 -13.22 7.99
CA GLU A 162 15.53 -13.72 7.65
C GLU A 162 15.61 -15.22 7.96
N CYS A 163 15.60 -16.04 6.91
CA CYS A 163 15.85 -17.47 7.04
C CYS A 163 16.50 -18.02 5.77
N TYR A 164 16.89 -19.30 5.76
CA TYR A 164 17.54 -19.90 4.59
C TYR A 164 16.70 -19.70 3.31
N GLY A 165 17.28 -19.02 2.32
CA GLY A 165 16.61 -18.68 1.05
C GLY A 165 15.80 -17.39 1.07
N SER A 166 15.90 -16.54 2.10
CA SER A 166 15.37 -15.18 2.05
C SER A 166 16.16 -14.31 1.06
N VAL A 167 15.46 -13.36 0.44
CA VAL A 167 16.00 -12.39 -0.50
C VAL A 167 15.94 -11.01 0.13
N VAL A 168 17.13 -10.47 0.44
CA VAL A 168 17.31 -9.17 1.09
C VAL A 168 16.74 -8.05 0.24
N GLY A 169 15.92 -7.18 0.85
CA GLY A 169 15.43 -5.96 0.22
C GLY A 169 16.52 -4.91 0.05
N LYS A 170 16.51 -4.19 -1.06
CA LYS A 170 17.50 -3.14 -1.37
C LYS A 170 16.98 -1.73 -1.18
N ASP A 171 15.66 -1.57 -1.25
CA ASP A 171 14.98 -0.27 -1.34
C ASP A 171 15.74 0.70 -2.24
N SER A 172 15.81 0.37 -3.53
CA SER A 172 16.64 1.09 -4.50
C SER A 172 16.00 2.39 -4.97
N VAL A 173 14.69 2.57 -4.75
CA VAL A 173 13.90 3.69 -5.27
C VAL A 173 13.12 4.44 -4.17
N GLY A 174 13.31 4.10 -2.90
CA GLY A 174 12.64 4.75 -1.77
C GLY A 174 11.18 4.32 -1.61
N PHE A 175 10.78 3.21 -2.23
CA PHE A 175 9.44 2.68 -2.05
C PHE A 175 9.29 2.13 -0.62
N ALA A 176 10.31 1.51 -0.03
CA ALA A 176 10.23 1.05 1.36
C ALA A 176 9.00 0.14 1.66
N SER A 177 8.73 -0.84 0.80
CA SER A 177 7.68 -1.83 1.05
C SER A 177 8.01 -2.64 2.30
N ILE A 178 7.05 -2.73 3.21
CA ILE A 178 7.14 -3.51 4.44
C ILE A 178 6.20 -4.72 4.39
N PRO A 179 6.58 -5.84 5.02
CA PRO A 179 5.81 -7.09 5.00
C PRO A 179 4.63 -7.04 5.98
N SER A 180 3.57 -6.31 5.61
CA SER A 180 2.38 -6.09 6.43
C SER A 180 1.44 -7.30 6.54
N GLY A 181 1.70 -8.39 5.80
CA GLY A 181 0.83 -9.55 5.75
C GLY A 181 -0.55 -9.24 5.15
N GLY A 182 -1.47 -10.18 5.33
CA GLY A 182 -2.86 -10.08 4.89
C GLY A 182 -3.82 -10.66 5.92
N ARG A 183 -5.12 -10.51 5.65
CA ARG A 183 -6.19 -11.06 6.47
C ARG A 183 -7.22 -11.74 5.56
N TYR A 184 -7.55 -13.00 5.85
CA TYR A 184 -8.63 -13.70 5.17
C TYR A 184 -10.00 -13.17 5.62
N SER A 185 -11.02 -13.38 4.80
CA SER A 185 -12.42 -13.04 5.12
C SER A 185 -12.91 -13.59 6.47
N MET A 186 -12.44 -14.78 6.87
CA MET A 186 -12.76 -15.42 8.16
C MET A 186 -12.05 -14.79 9.38
N GLY A 187 -11.21 -13.77 9.19
CA GLY A 187 -10.51 -13.06 10.26
C GLY A 187 -9.12 -13.59 10.61
N TYR A 188 -8.64 -14.63 9.92
CA TYR A 188 -7.29 -15.14 10.12
C TYR A 188 -6.25 -14.25 9.43
N PHE A 189 -5.26 -13.80 10.20
CA PHE A 189 -4.12 -13.04 9.69
C PHE A 189 -2.98 -13.96 9.28
N TYR A 190 -2.24 -13.58 8.24
CA TYR A 190 -1.15 -14.39 7.70
C TYR A 190 0.02 -13.54 7.17
N ASP A 191 1.18 -14.18 7.11
CA ASP A 191 2.40 -13.68 6.45
C ASP A 191 2.95 -12.33 6.93
N LEU A 192 2.67 -11.92 8.17
CA LEU A 192 3.43 -10.84 8.81
C LEU A 192 4.93 -11.13 8.73
N ASN A 193 5.71 -10.11 8.40
CA ASN A 193 7.16 -10.21 8.18
C ASN A 193 7.58 -11.08 6.98
N LYS A 194 6.66 -11.79 6.32
CA LYS A 194 6.95 -12.65 5.16
C LYS A 194 6.52 -12.02 3.84
N SER A 195 5.36 -11.39 3.79
CA SER A 195 4.81 -10.86 2.54
C SER A 195 4.16 -9.51 2.74
N ALA A 196 4.22 -8.68 1.69
CA ALA A 196 3.40 -7.49 1.55
C ALA A 196 2.38 -7.73 0.45
N TYR A 197 1.13 -7.35 0.67
CA TYR A 197 0.04 -7.44 -0.29
C TYR A 197 -0.59 -6.07 -0.48
N TYR A 198 -0.83 -5.71 -1.74
CA TYR A 198 -1.38 -4.41 -2.12
C TYR A 198 -2.55 -4.60 -3.08
N TRP A 199 -3.71 -4.03 -2.77
CA TRP A 199 -4.78 -4.00 -3.76
C TRP A 199 -4.42 -3.13 -4.95
N THR A 200 -4.96 -3.51 -6.11
CA THR A 200 -5.12 -2.59 -7.23
C THR A 200 -6.60 -2.26 -7.41
N SER A 201 -6.90 -1.23 -8.20
CA SER A 201 -8.28 -0.87 -8.51
C SER A 201 -9.00 -1.91 -9.38
N THR A 202 -8.31 -2.94 -9.90
CA THR A 202 -8.90 -3.90 -10.86
C THR A 202 -9.69 -5.01 -10.17
N SER A 203 -10.99 -5.09 -10.45
CA SER A 203 -11.88 -6.22 -10.13
C SER A 203 -11.91 -7.28 -11.23
N MET A 204 -12.36 -8.50 -10.88
CA MET A 204 -12.67 -9.57 -11.80
C MET A 204 -13.94 -10.29 -11.35
N GLY A 205 -15.01 -10.12 -12.12
CA GLY A 205 -16.32 -10.71 -11.81
C GLY A 205 -16.89 -10.19 -10.48
N ASN A 206 -17.72 -11.02 -9.86
CA ASN A 206 -18.45 -10.69 -8.64
C ASN A 206 -17.56 -10.67 -7.39
N GLU A 207 -16.70 -11.67 -7.21
CA GLU A 207 -16.06 -11.91 -5.91
C GLU A 207 -14.55 -11.62 -5.88
N TYR A 208 -13.90 -11.45 -7.03
CA TYR A 208 -12.44 -11.38 -7.08
C TYR A 208 -11.91 -10.00 -7.41
N ALA A 209 -10.77 -9.65 -6.82
CA ALA A 209 -10.01 -8.47 -7.19
C ALA A 209 -8.52 -8.79 -7.28
N ARG A 210 -7.82 -7.95 -8.03
CA ARG A 210 -6.41 -8.13 -8.31
C ARG A 210 -5.56 -7.47 -7.25
N TYR A 211 -4.48 -8.16 -6.86
CA TYR A 211 -3.50 -7.64 -5.92
C TYR A 211 -2.08 -7.84 -6.43
N ARG A 212 -1.15 -7.04 -5.88
CA ARG A 212 0.29 -7.20 -6.03
C ARG A 212 0.89 -7.74 -4.75
N SER A 213 1.90 -8.59 -4.87
CA SER A 213 2.58 -9.15 -3.71
C SER A 213 4.09 -9.08 -3.82
N ILE A 214 4.74 -8.91 -2.67
CA ILE A 214 6.17 -8.95 -2.52
C ILE A 214 6.49 -9.94 -1.40
N SER A 215 7.25 -10.99 -1.71
CA SER A 215 7.54 -12.09 -0.76
C SER A 215 9.00 -12.04 -0.31
N PHE A 216 9.26 -12.37 0.95
CA PHE A 216 10.60 -12.45 1.54
C PHE A 216 11.53 -13.39 0.78
N ARG A 217 11.03 -14.45 0.12
CA ARG A 217 11.86 -15.40 -0.67
C ARG A 217 12.06 -14.98 -2.14
N GLY A 218 11.27 -14.05 -2.65
CA GLY A 218 11.23 -13.72 -4.07
C GLY A 218 11.77 -12.34 -4.38
N GLY A 219 12.49 -12.18 -5.50
CA GLY A 219 12.88 -10.86 -6.02
C GLY A 219 11.86 -10.23 -6.96
N LYS A 220 10.82 -10.95 -7.39
CA LYS A 220 9.79 -10.47 -8.31
C LYS A 220 8.58 -9.93 -7.55
N ILE A 221 7.83 -9.03 -8.17
CA ILE A 221 6.47 -8.69 -7.73
C ILE A 221 5.51 -9.73 -8.30
N GLY A 222 4.73 -10.36 -7.44
CA GLY A 222 3.63 -11.24 -7.80
C GLY A 222 2.39 -10.45 -8.21
N ALA A 223 1.52 -11.07 -9.01
CA ALA A 223 0.21 -10.54 -9.35
C ALA A 223 -0.75 -11.71 -9.47
N ASP A 224 -1.88 -11.64 -8.77
CA ASP A 224 -2.90 -12.67 -8.78
C ASP A 224 -4.27 -12.07 -8.40
N TYR A 225 -5.31 -12.89 -8.42
CA TYR A 225 -6.63 -12.55 -7.94
C TYR A 225 -6.90 -13.27 -6.62
N THR A 226 -7.61 -12.60 -5.70
CA THR A 226 -8.20 -13.25 -4.52
C THR A 226 -9.57 -12.66 -4.23
N TYR A 227 -10.26 -13.21 -3.24
CA TYR A 227 -11.56 -12.72 -2.82
C TYR A 227 -11.47 -11.26 -2.35
N LYS A 228 -12.41 -10.42 -2.80
CA LYS A 228 -12.55 -9.03 -2.37
C LYS A 228 -12.78 -8.90 -0.86
N THR A 229 -13.25 -9.97 -0.22
CA THR A 229 -13.46 -10.08 1.23
C THR A 229 -12.16 -10.30 2.03
N ASP A 230 -11.06 -10.67 1.38
CA ASP A 230 -9.73 -10.60 2.02
C ASP A 230 -9.34 -9.14 2.22
N ALA A 231 -8.38 -8.88 3.10
CA ALA A 231 -7.92 -7.52 3.38
C ALA A 231 -6.41 -7.35 3.21
N PHE A 232 -6.04 -6.33 2.43
CA PHE A 232 -4.66 -5.98 2.06
C PHE A 232 -4.37 -4.49 2.24
N ALA A 233 -3.09 -4.14 2.28
CA ALA A 233 -2.68 -2.76 2.44
C ALA A 233 -2.97 -1.94 1.17
N ILE A 234 -3.08 -0.63 1.34
CA ILE A 234 -3.18 0.34 0.25
C ILE A 234 -1.96 1.24 0.26
N ARG A 235 -1.45 1.51 -0.94
CA ARG A 235 -0.40 2.49 -1.18
C ARG A 235 -0.83 3.34 -2.37
N CYS A 236 -1.18 4.60 -2.12
CA CYS A 236 -1.78 5.46 -3.12
C CYS A 236 -0.73 6.06 -4.08
N VAL A 237 -1.20 6.43 -5.26
CA VAL A 237 -0.45 7.17 -6.29
C VAL A 237 -1.07 8.55 -6.46
N LYS A 238 -0.23 9.56 -6.67
CA LYS A 238 -0.68 10.95 -6.84
C LYS A 238 -1.26 11.16 -8.23
N ASP A 239 -2.34 11.93 -8.33
CA ASP A 239 -2.87 12.40 -9.59
C ASP A 239 -1.85 13.35 -10.26
N CYS A 240 -1.41 13.00 -11.46
CA CYS A 240 -0.42 13.75 -12.23
C CYS A 240 -0.95 14.32 -13.55
#